data_AF-A0A3C1YFC0-F1
#
_entry.id   AF-A0A3C1YFC0-F1
#
_cell.length_a   1.000
_cell.length_b   1.000
_cell.length_c   1.000
_cell.angle_alpha   90.00
_cell.angle_beta   90.00
_cell.angle_gamma   90.00
#
_symmetry.space_group_name_H-M   'P 1'
#
loop_
_entity.id
_entity.type
_entity.pdbx_description
1 polymer ?
#
loop_
_entity_poly.entity_id
_entity_poly.type
_entity_poly.pdbx_seq_one_letter_code
_entity_poly.pdbx_strand_id
1 'polypeptide(L)'
;MMGEVKKVAIYPCGGVGFVLSSVARYAAYLITEDLLPGKTEIVDAQRLINGLPDEVELVEENPTIIVDGCGYQCGSNLFRLLGLKPAARLLIPPIAKLPATFLCDCAGLKKQVRLAPGTQRRVPSESGKNLATEVAVRAKNIADGMLEPNYWYEPQRVRQGEVDICVYVNNIPEEVGYVMISEGVDQPDSMPRLDWLE
;
A
#
# COMPACT_ATOMS: atom_id res chain seq x y z
N MET A 1 7.88 22.63 -9.77
CA MET A 1 8.85 22.88 -8.68
C MET A 1 8.94 21.60 -7.89
N MET A 2 10.14 21.07 -7.68
CA MET A 2 10.37 19.90 -6.84
C MET A 2 10.08 20.32 -5.39
N GLY A 3 9.07 19.72 -4.76
CA GLY A 3 8.61 20.08 -3.42
C GLY A 3 9.28 19.22 -2.35
N GLU A 4 9.61 19.84 -1.22
CA GLU A 4 9.92 19.12 0.02
C GLU A 4 8.70 18.29 0.43
N VAL A 5 8.90 17.00 0.67
CA VAL A 5 7.82 16.09 1.10
C VAL A 5 7.49 16.38 2.56
N LYS A 6 6.27 16.87 2.80
CA LYS A 6 5.79 17.17 4.16
C LYS A 6 4.92 16.07 4.75
N LYS A 7 4.39 15.20 3.89
CA LYS A 7 3.45 14.14 4.24
C LYS A 7 3.67 12.94 3.32
N VAL A 8 3.40 11.75 3.83
CA VAL A 8 3.42 10.49 3.06
C VAL A 8 2.04 9.85 3.12
N ALA A 9 1.46 9.58 1.96
CA ALA A 9 0.16 8.93 1.86
C ALA A 9 0.30 7.41 2.07
N ILE A 10 -0.61 6.80 2.81
CA ILE A 10 -0.61 5.37 3.12
C ILE A 10 -1.87 4.74 2.55
N TYR A 11 -1.73 3.86 1.57
CA TYR A 11 -2.86 3.10 1.03
C TYR A 11 -2.83 1.65 1.52
N PRO A 12 -3.63 1.27 2.54
CA PRO A 12 -3.82 -0.13 2.88
C PRO A 12 -4.79 -0.81 1.91
N CYS A 13 -4.44 -2.01 1.44
CA CYS A 13 -5.34 -2.82 0.62
C CYS A 13 -6.69 -3.05 1.34
N GLY A 14 -7.78 -2.78 0.64
CA GLY A 14 -9.14 -2.88 1.18
C GLY A 14 -9.66 -4.30 1.43
N GLY A 15 -9.01 -5.33 0.86
CA GLY A 15 -9.51 -6.72 0.73
C GLY A 15 -10.50 -7.16 1.81
N VAL A 16 -11.74 -7.41 1.38
CA VAL A 16 -12.83 -7.77 2.29
C VAL A 16 -12.75 -9.25 2.59
N GLY A 17 -12.67 -9.57 3.89
CA GLY A 17 -12.73 -10.93 4.38
C GLY A 17 -11.45 -11.74 4.32
N PHE A 18 -10.29 -11.10 4.12
CA PHE A 18 -8.98 -11.75 4.24
C PHE A 18 -8.22 -11.24 5.48
N VAL A 19 -7.57 -12.16 6.20
CA VAL A 19 -6.84 -11.86 7.44
C VAL A 19 -5.69 -10.86 7.18
N LEU A 20 -4.92 -11.07 6.10
CA LEU A 20 -3.81 -10.18 5.75
C LEU A 20 -4.28 -8.78 5.34
N SER A 21 -5.50 -8.62 4.84
CA SER A 21 -6.08 -7.29 4.63
C SER A 21 -6.41 -6.58 5.95
N SER A 22 -6.78 -7.32 7.01
CA SER A 22 -6.89 -6.73 8.34
C SER A 22 -5.53 -6.32 8.89
N VAL A 23 -4.47 -7.09 8.62
CA VAL A 23 -3.09 -6.72 8.98
C VAL A 23 -2.68 -5.42 8.27
N ALA A 24 -2.93 -5.31 6.95
CA ALA A 24 -2.63 -4.10 6.18
C ALA A 24 -3.34 -2.85 6.76
N ARG A 25 -4.64 -2.96 7.06
CA ARG A 25 -5.40 -1.85 7.67
C ARG A 25 -4.88 -1.50 9.07
N TYR A 26 -4.57 -2.50 9.89
CA TYR A 26 -4.05 -2.27 11.24
C TYR A 26 -2.67 -1.62 11.19
N ALA A 27 -1.81 -2.04 10.26
CA ALA A 27 -0.52 -1.41 10.03
C ALA A 27 -0.67 0.06 9.59
N ALA A 28 -1.65 0.37 8.74
CA ALA A 28 -1.96 1.75 8.35
C ALA A 28 -2.39 2.60 9.55
N TYR A 29 -3.29 2.11 10.42
CA TYR A 29 -3.64 2.82 11.65
C TYR A 29 -2.43 3.06 12.55
N LEU A 30 -1.59 2.04 12.78
CA LEU A 30 -0.39 2.16 13.60
C LEU A 30 0.57 3.23 13.06
N ILE A 31 0.82 3.27 11.75
CA ILE A 31 1.72 4.29 11.20
C ILE A 31 1.10 5.69 11.28
N THR A 32 -0.20 5.84 10.96
CA THR A 32 -0.82 7.18 10.87
C THR A 32 -1.23 7.76 12.21
N GLU A 33 -1.55 6.94 13.18
CA GLU A 33 -2.03 7.38 14.50
C GLU A 33 -0.92 7.36 15.55
N ASP A 34 -0.04 6.34 15.53
CA ASP A 34 0.95 6.13 16.60
C ASP A 34 2.38 6.48 16.19
N LEU A 35 2.85 6.04 15.03
CA LEU A 35 4.28 6.14 14.67
C LEU A 35 4.66 7.48 14.02
N LEU A 36 3.81 7.99 13.13
CA LEU A 36 4.04 9.22 12.36
C LEU A 36 2.78 10.10 12.26
N PRO A 37 2.17 10.48 13.40
CA PRO A 37 0.98 11.32 13.41
C PRO A 37 1.24 12.68 12.76
N GLY A 38 0.33 13.10 11.88
CA GLY A 38 0.40 14.36 11.14
C GLY A 38 1.41 14.39 9.98
N LYS A 39 2.31 13.41 9.92
CA LYS A 39 3.29 13.22 8.83
C LYS A 39 2.86 12.14 7.83
N THR A 40 1.87 11.34 8.18
CA THR A 40 1.28 10.32 7.32
C THR A 40 -0.24 10.41 7.34
N GLU A 41 -0.88 9.99 6.25
CA GLU A 41 -2.34 10.04 6.11
C GLU A 41 -2.86 8.85 5.31
N ILE A 42 -3.95 8.23 5.78
CA ILE A 42 -4.55 7.07 5.10
C ILE A 42 -5.33 7.55 3.89
N VAL A 43 -5.06 6.93 2.74
CA VAL A 43 -5.81 7.17 1.51
C VAL A 43 -7.14 6.42 1.54
N ASP A 44 -8.25 7.13 1.35
CA ASP A 44 -9.57 6.56 1.15
C ASP A 44 -9.78 6.22 -0.34
N ALA A 45 -9.78 4.92 -0.63
CA ALA A 45 -9.99 4.40 -1.98
C ALA A 45 -11.26 4.93 -2.66
N GLN A 46 -12.38 5.02 -1.92
CA GLN A 46 -13.66 5.43 -2.51
C GLN A 46 -13.64 6.92 -2.82
N ARG A 47 -13.09 7.74 -1.93
CA ARG A 47 -12.95 9.18 -2.17
C ARG A 47 -12.03 9.46 -3.36
N LEU A 48 -10.94 8.69 -3.47
CA LEU A 48 -9.99 8.80 -4.57
C LEU A 48 -10.62 8.40 -5.91
N ILE A 49 -11.32 7.25 -5.96
CA ILE A 49 -12.02 6.78 -7.17
C ILE A 49 -13.09 7.79 -7.62
N ASN A 50 -13.80 8.39 -6.67
CA ASN A 50 -14.81 9.42 -6.97
C ASN A 50 -14.20 10.80 -7.25
N GLY A 51 -12.87 10.92 -7.25
CA GLY A 51 -12.18 12.16 -7.61
C GLY A 51 -12.39 13.30 -6.61
N LEU A 52 -12.58 12.99 -5.33
CA LEU A 52 -12.72 14.04 -4.31
C LEU A 52 -11.43 14.86 -4.21
N PRO A 53 -11.51 16.21 -4.26
CA PRO A 53 -10.33 17.06 -4.46
C PRO A 53 -9.23 16.86 -3.42
N ASP A 54 -9.58 16.72 -2.15
CA ASP A 54 -8.61 16.56 -1.07
C ASP A 54 -7.87 15.21 -1.13
N GLU A 55 -8.59 14.16 -1.53
CA GLU A 55 -8.02 12.83 -1.69
C GLU A 55 -7.13 12.72 -2.95
N VAL A 56 -7.54 13.39 -4.02
CA VAL A 56 -6.74 13.51 -5.25
C VAL A 56 -5.47 14.30 -4.97
N GLU A 57 -5.57 15.46 -4.32
CA GLU A 57 -4.41 16.28 -3.95
C GLU A 57 -3.44 15.51 -3.04
N LEU A 58 -3.97 14.73 -2.09
CA LEU A 58 -3.14 13.90 -1.21
C LEU A 58 -2.21 12.97 -2.00
N VAL A 59 -2.73 12.22 -2.99
CA VAL A 59 -1.93 11.25 -3.74
C VAL A 59 -1.14 11.86 -4.90
N GLU A 60 -1.60 12.98 -5.45
CA GLU A 60 -0.91 13.70 -6.53
C GLU A 60 0.35 14.40 -6.00
N GLU A 61 0.25 15.06 -4.85
CA GLU A 61 1.31 15.93 -4.34
C GLU A 61 2.24 15.23 -3.34
N ASN A 62 1.89 14.04 -2.84
CA ASN A 62 2.68 13.31 -1.85
C ASN A 62 3.04 11.89 -2.31
N PRO A 63 4.24 11.39 -1.95
CA PRO A 63 4.59 10.00 -2.20
C PRO A 63 3.63 9.08 -1.46
N THR A 64 3.19 8.03 -2.14
CA THR A 64 2.28 7.04 -1.56
C THR A 64 3.00 5.71 -1.30
N ILE A 65 2.84 5.17 -0.09
CA ILE A 65 3.20 3.80 0.27
C ILE A 65 1.95 2.92 0.19
N ILE A 66 1.97 1.90 -0.67
CA ILE A 66 0.92 0.90 -0.75
C ILE A 66 1.24 -0.27 0.19
N VAL A 67 0.26 -0.72 0.97
CA VAL A 67 0.37 -1.93 1.80
C VAL A 67 -0.56 -3.00 1.25
N ASP A 68 -0.03 -3.86 0.38
CA ASP A 68 -0.75 -4.95 -0.26
C ASP A 68 -0.75 -6.22 0.59
N GLY A 69 -1.95 -6.68 0.96
CA GLY A 69 -2.11 -7.82 1.86
C GLY A 69 -2.01 -9.20 1.21
N CYS A 70 -2.16 -9.32 -0.11
CA CYS A 70 -2.19 -10.61 -0.79
C CYS A 70 -1.80 -10.50 -2.27
N GLY A 71 -1.73 -11.65 -2.96
CA GLY A 71 -1.40 -11.75 -4.38
C GLY A 71 -2.26 -10.92 -5.34
N TYR A 72 -3.51 -10.58 -4.97
CA TYR A 72 -4.36 -9.70 -5.78
C TYR A 72 -3.83 -8.27 -5.90
N GLN A 73 -3.00 -7.82 -4.95
CA GLN A 73 -2.34 -6.51 -5.00
C GLN A 73 -3.32 -5.38 -5.33
N CYS A 74 -4.46 -5.36 -4.63
CA CYS A 74 -5.60 -4.47 -4.97
C CYS A 74 -5.22 -3.00 -4.91
N GLY A 75 -4.30 -2.60 -4.02
CA GLY A 75 -3.83 -1.22 -3.96
C GLY A 75 -3.00 -0.85 -5.17
N SER A 76 -2.03 -1.71 -5.50
CA SER A 76 -1.23 -1.50 -6.71
C SER A 76 -2.09 -1.50 -7.98
N ASN A 77 -3.10 -2.37 -8.06
CA ASN A 77 -4.08 -2.37 -9.15
C ASN A 77 -4.85 -1.04 -9.24
N LEU A 78 -5.34 -0.51 -8.10
CA LEU A 78 -6.04 0.78 -8.08
C LEU A 78 -5.13 1.91 -8.58
N PHE A 79 -3.91 2.01 -8.06
CA PHE A 79 -2.98 3.07 -8.46
C PHE A 79 -2.63 2.97 -9.95
N ARG A 80 -2.33 1.76 -10.44
CA ARG A 80 -2.13 1.50 -11.88
C ARG A 80 -3.31 1.97 -12.71
N LEU A 81 -4.54 1.63 -12.31
CA LEU A 81 -5.76 2.02 -13.00
C LEU A 81 -5.97 3.54 -13.05
N LEU A 82 -5.59 4.24 -11.98
CA LEU A 82 -5.62 5.70 -11.89
C LEU A 82 -4.41 6.36 -12.57
N GLY A 83 -3.51 5.59 -13.19
CA GLY A 83 -2.31 6.10 -13.84
C GLY A 83 -1.24 6.63 -12.87
N LEU A 84 -1.32 6.25 -11.60
CA LEU A 84 -0.37 6.61 -10.55
C LEU A 84 0.63 5.49 -10.33
N LYS A 85 1.87 5.86 -10.04
CA LYS A 85 2.89 4.96 -9.49
C LYS A 85 3.07 5.26 -8.00
N PRO A 86 3.03 4.26 -7.12
CA PRO A 86 3.36 4.50 -5.71
C PRO A 86 4.87 4.68 -5.55
N ALA A 87 5.26 5.42 -4.50
CA ALA A 87 6.66 5.62 -4.18
C ALA A 87 7.31 4.36 -3.57
N ALA A 88 6.51 3.54 -2.89
CA ALA A 88 6.91 2.22 -2.41
C ALA A 88 5.70 1.30 -2.25
N ARG A 89 5.95 -0.01 -2.23
CA ARG A 89 4.98 -1.05 -1.92
C ARG A 89 5.54 -1.96 -0.84
N LEU A 90 4.70 -2.23 0.16
CA LEU A 90 4.84 -3.32 1.10
C LEU A 90 3.92 -4.47 0.69
N LEU A 91 4.51 -5.61 0.36
CA LEU A 91 3.76 -6.84 0.10
C LEU A 91 3.86 -7.74 1.34
N ILE A 92 2.73 -7.98 2.01
CA ILE A 92 2.71 -8.69 3.29
C ILE A 92 3.14 -10.17 3.19
N PRO A 93 2.75 -10.95 2.17
CA PRO A 93 3.11 -12.37 2.14
C PRO A 93 4.62 -12.66 2.23
N PRO A 94 5.52 -11.97 1.50
CA PRO A 94 6.96 -12.08 1.72
C PRO A 94 7.39 -11.69 3.14
N ILE A 95 6.89 -10.58 3.69
CA ILE A 95 7.21 -10.13 5.07
C ILE A 95 6.82 -11.21 6.10
N ALA A 96 5.65 -11.83 5.90
CA ALA A 96 5.14 -12.90 6.74
C ALA A 96 5.78 -14.28 6.44
N LYS A 97 6.77 -14.34 5.54
CA LYS A 97 7.46 -15.57 5.09
C LYS A 97 6.49 -16.65 4.63
N LEU A 98 5.40 -16.23 3.99
CA LEU A 98 4.40 -17.14 3.45
C LEU A 98 4.90 -17.73 2.12
N PRO A 99 4.53 -18.98 1.81
CA PRO A 99 4.95 -19.63 0.57
C PRO A 99 4.43 -18.87 -0.65
N ALA A 100 5.16 -18.96 -1.76
CA ALA A 100 4.84 -18.26 -3.02
C ALA A 100 3.42 -18.54 -3.56
N THR A 101 2.77 -19.63 -3.12
CA THR A 101 1.36 -19.90 -3.41
C THR A 101 0.42 -18.78 -2.91
N PHE A 102 0.81 -18.00 -1.90
CA PHE A 102 0.07 -16.81 -1.44
C PHE A 102 0.17 -15.61 -2.39
N LEU A 103 1.15 -15.61 -3.29
CA LEU A 103 1.33 -14.58 -4.31
C LEU A 103 0.48 -14.85 -5.55
N CYS A 104 0.24 -16.13 -5.88
CA CYS A 104 -0.36 -16.52 -7.17
C CYS A 104 -1.75 -17.15 -7.03
N ASP A 105 -2.11 -17.72 -5.87
CA ASP A 105 -3.36 -18.43 -5.70
C ASP A 105 -4.10 -18.03 -4.42
N CYS A 106 -4.97 -17.04 -4.55
CA CYS A 106 -5.86 -16.68 -3.47
C CYS A 106 -6.95 -17.74 -3.22
N ALA A 107 -7.09 -18.80 -4.04
CA ALA A 107 -7.92 -19.95 -3.69
C ALA A 107 -7.31 -20.75 -2.51
N GLY A 108 -5.99 -20.74 -2.34
CA GLY A 108 -5.32 -21.19 -1.11
C GLY A 108 -5.67 -20.30 0.09
N LEU A 109 -5.78 -18.98 -0.11
CA LEU A 109 -6.28 -18.02 0.88
C LEU A 109 -7.78 -18.13 1.16
N LYS A 110 -8.60 -18.68 0.25
CA LYS A 110 -10.04 -18.96 0.54
C LYS A 110 -10.22 -19.93 1.71
N LYS A 111 -9.22 -20.80 1.98
CA LYS A 111 -9.18 -21.65 3.19
C LYS A 111 -8.81 -20.86 4.45
N GLN A 112 -8.11 -19.72 4.33
CA GLN A 112 -7.91 -18.78 5.42
C GLN A 112 -9.12 -17.85 5.52
N VAL A 113 -10.15 -18.37 6.19
CA VAL A 113 -11.29 -17.63 6.78
C VAL A 113 -11.75 -16.45 5.93
N ARG A 114 -12.39 -16.72 4.79
CA ARG A 114 -13.32 -15.74 4.20
C ARG A 114 -14.26 -15.27 5.31
N LEU A 115 -14.13 -14.03 5.75
CA LEU A 115 -15.17 -13.44 6.61
C LEU A 115 -16.42 -13.36 5.74
N ALA A 116 -17.51 -14.01 6.18
CA ALA A 116 -18.78 -13.90 5.49
C ALA A 116 -19.17 -12.40 5.43
N PRO A 117 -19.67 -11.90 4.29
CA PRO A 117 -20.20 -10.54 4.21
C PRO A 117 -21.20 -10.29 5.35
N GLY A 118 -21.08 -9.17 6.05
CA GLY A 118 -21.93 -8.85 7.22
C GLY A 118 -21.45 -9.41 8.57
N THR A 119 -20.36 -10.18 8.61
CA THR A 119 -19.68 -10.48 9.89
C THR A 119 -18.83 -9.28 10.34
N GLN A 120 -18.75 -9.04 11.65
CA GLN A 120 -17.90 -7.97 12.19
C GLN A 120 -16.46 -8.14 11.69
N ARG A 121 -15.82 -7.02 11.31
CA ARG A 121 -14.39 -6.99 10.99
C ARG A 121 -13.64 -7.56 12.19
N ARG A 122 -13.08 -8.77 12.04
CA ARG A 122 -12.33 -9.40 13.12
C ARG A 122 -11.03 -8.64 13.33
N VAL A 123 -10.79 -8.25 14.58
CA VAL A 123 -9.48 -7.81 15.04
C VAL A 123 -8.49 -8.95 14.78
N PRO A 124 -7.28 -8.68 14.25
CA PRO A 124 -6.26 -9.70 14.10
C PRO A 124 -5.97 -10.42 15.44
N SER A 125 -5.61 -11.70 15.37
CA SER A 125 -5.00 -12.41 16.50
C SER A 125 -3.70 -11.71 16.91
N GLU A 126 -3.15 -12.08 18.07
CA GLU A 126 -1.89 -11.49 18.54
C GLU A 126 -0.75 -11.63 17.52
N SER A 127 -0.63 -12.79 16.87
CA SER A 127 0.29 -12.98 15.75
C SER A 127 0.05 -12.03 14.57
N GLY A 128 -1.22 -11.74 14.25
CA GLY A 128 -1.58 -10.79 13.21
C GLY A 128 -1.31 -9.33 13.60
N LYS A 129 -1.45 -8.99 14.89
CA LYS A 129 -1.06 -7.67 15.41
C LYS A 129 0.46 -7.49 15.37
N ASN A 130 1.23 -8.50 15.78
CA ASN A 130 2.69 -8.47 15.69
C ASN A 130 3.16 -8.27 14.24
N LEU A 131 2.56 -8.98 13.28
CA LEU A 131 2.82 -8.77 11.87
C LEU A 131 2.43 -7.36 11.41
N ALA A 132 1.31 -6.82 11.88
CA ALA A 132 0.90 -5.46 11.56
C ALA A 132 1.89 -4.42 12.09
N THR A 133 2.41 -4.62 13.31
CA THR A 133 3.48 -3.80 13.89
C THR A 133 4.75 -3.87 13.06
N GLU A 134 5.16 -5.06 12.62
CA GLU A 134 6.32 -5.21 11.73
C GLU A 134 6.14 -4.45 10.40
N VAL A 135 4.97 -4.61 9.77
CA VAL A 135 4.63 -3.89 8.54
C VAL A 135 4.61 -2.37 8.76
N ALA A 136 4.07 -1.91 9.89
CA ALA A 136 4.02 -0.49 10.24
C ALA A 136 5.42 0.09 10.49
N VAL A 137 6.32 -0.64 11.15
CA VAL A 137 7.71 -0.23 11.35
C VAL A 137 8.45 -0.14 10.02
N ARG A 138 8.24 -1.09 9.10
CA ARG A 138 8.81 -1.03 7.75
C ARG A 138 8.28 0.19 6.97
N ALA A 139 6.97 0.42 7.02
CA ALA A 139 6.35 1.60 6.41
C ALA A 139 6.90 2.90 7.01
N LYS A 140 7.12 2.94 8.34
CA LYS A 140 7.72 4.07 9.04
C LYS A 140 9.13 4.36 8.53
N ASN A 141 9.99 3.35 8.43
CA ASN A 141 11.37 3.54 7.97
C ASN A 141 11.43 4.05 6.51
N ILE A 142 10.51 3.59 5.66
CA ILE A 142 10.36 4.12 4.31
C ILE A 142 9.91 5.59 4.37
N ALA A 143 8.86 5.89 5.14
CA ALA A 143 8.29 7.23 5.25
C ALA A 143 9.25 8.24 5.88
N ASP A 144 10.02 7.87 6.90
CA ASP A 144 11.04 8.73 7.52
C ASP A 144 12.04 9.19 6.46
N GLY A 145 12.58 8.28 5.66
CA GLY A 145 13.52 8.64 4.60
C GLY A 145 12.87 9.47 3.49
N MET A 146 11.58 9.24 3.18
CA MET A 146 10.83 10.11 2.26
C MET A 146 10.62 11.52 2.80
N LEU A 147 10.65 11.72 4.12
CA LEU A 147 10.49 13.01 4.78
C LEU A 147 11.82 13.73 5.00
N GLU A 148 12.96 13.11 4.67
CA GLU A 148 14.25 13.76 4.73
C GLU A 148 14.41 14.82 3.62
N PRO A 149 15.13 15.94 3.87
CA PRO A 149 15.22 17.03 2.90
C PRO A 149 15.85 16.68 1.55
N ASN A 150 16.57 15.56 1.46
CA ASN A 150 17.22 15.08 0.25
C ASN A 150 16.32 14.15 -0.59
N TYR A 151 15.18 13.70 -0.04
CA TYR A 151 14.19 12.99 -0.81
C TYR A 151 13.32 13.99 -1.57
N TRP A 152 13.08 13.71 -2.84
CA TRP A 152 12.20 14.50 -3.69
C TRP A 152 11.09 13.61 -4.21
N TYR A 153 9.96 14.20 -4.56
CA TYR A 153 8.87 13.50 -5.23
C TYR A 153 8.38 14.38 -6.36
N GLU A 154 8.17 13.79 -7.53
CA GLU A 154 7.55 14.48 -8.64
C GLU A 154 6.04 14.27 -8.55
N PRO A 155 5.25 15.36 -8.41
CA PRO A 155 3.80 15.25 -8.36
C PRO A 155 3.25 14.54 -9.60
N GLN A 156 2.28 13.67 -9.36
CA GLN A 156 1.61 12.91 -10.41
C GLN A 156 0.21 13.46 -10.66
N ARG A 157 -0.45 12.99 -11.73
CA ARG A 157 -1.84 13.33 -12.01
C ARG A 157 -2.70 12.08 -12.06
N VAL A 158 -3.77 12.08 -11.28
CA VAL A 158 -4.82 11.07 -11.30
C VAL A 158 -5.53 11.15 -12.65
N ARG A 159 -5.57 10.02 -13.34
CA ARG A 159 -6.38 9.87 -14.56
C ARG A 159 -7.83 9.61 -14.16
N GLN A 160 -8.62 10.68 -14.08
CA GLN A 160 -10.06 10.57 -13.89
C GLN A 160 -10.75 10.14 -15.20
N GLY A 161 -11.64 9.15 -15.11
CA GLY A 161 -12.39 8.59 -16.25
C GLY A 161 -13.23 7.38 -15.83
N GLU A 162 -13.92 6.72 -16.77
CA GLU A 162 -14.55 5.42 -16.52
C GLU A 162 -13.46 4.36 -16.29
N VAL A 163 -13.01 4.26 -15.04
CA VAL A 163 -12.08 3.24 -14.60
C VAL A 163 -12.89 2.01 -14.24
N ASP A 164 -12.78 0.95 -15.05
CA ASP A 164 -13.31 -0.34 -14.65
C ASP A 164 -12.41 -0.94 -13.56
N ILE A 165 -12.82 -0.75 -12.31
CA ILE A 165 -12.15 -1.27 -11.10
C ILE A 165 -12.11 -2.81 -11.05
N CYS A 166 -12.82 -3.50 -11.96
CA CYS A 166 -12.77 -4.94 -12.10
C CYS A 166 -11.67 -5.41 -13.04
N VAL A 167 -10.93 -4.51 -13.69
CA VAL A 167 -9.77 -4.85 -14.52
C VAL A 167 -8.56 -5.15 -13.62
N TYR A 168 -8.48 -6.41 -13.20
CA TYR A 168 -7.32 -6.95 -12.47
C TYR A 168 -6.29 -7.48 -13.44
N VAL A 169 -5.04 -7.07 -13.25
CA VAL A 169 -3.90 -7.72 -13.90
C VAL A 169 -3.20 -8.61 -12.88
N ASN A 170 -2.81 -9.81 -13.32
CA ASN A 170 -2.11 -10.76 -12.45
C ASN A 170 -0.60 -10.45 -12.36
N ASN A 171 -0.08 -9.57 -13.21
CA ASN A 171 1.33 -9.24 -13.30
C ASN A 171 1.64 -7.77 -12.97
N ILE A 172 1.14 -7.33 -11.82
CA ILE A 172 1.37 -5.98 -11.31
C ILE A 172 2.86 -5.58 -11.24
N PRO A 173 3.80 -6.46 -10.85
CA PRO A 173 5.22 -6.10 -10.83
C PRO A 173 5.73 -5.56 -12.17
N GLU A 174 5.40 -6.21 -13.28
CA GLU A 174 5.81 -5.78 -14.62
C GLU A 174 5.06 -4.52 -15.08
N GLU A 175 3.75 -4.45 -14.84
CA GLU A 175 2.91 -3.33 -15.28
C GLU A 175 3.27 -2.00 -14.61
N VAL A 176 3.65 -2.05 -13.32
CA VAL A 176 4.06 -0.85 -12.57
C VAL A 176 5.57 -0.58 -12.69
N GLY A 177 6.36 -1.61 -13.01
CA GLY A 177 7.83 -1.55 -13.07
C GLY A 177 8.48 -1.71 -11.69
N TYR A 178 7.88 -2.51 -10.81
CA TYR A 178 8.41 -2.74 -9.47
C TYR A 178 9.72 -3.52 -9.48
N VAL A 179 10.69 -3.01 -8.73
CA VAL A 179 11.94 -3.68 -8.38
C VAL A 179 11.94 -3.93 -6.88
N MET A 180 12.26 -5.16 -6.47
CA MET A 180 12.40 -5.50 -5.05
C MET A 180 13.67 -4.86 -4.49
N ILE A 181 13.52 -4.05 -3.45
CA ILE A 181 14.63 -3.39 -2.75
C ILE A 181 15.03 -4.20 -1.52
N SER A 182 14.04 -4.72 -0.78
CA SER A 182 14.26 -5.65 0.33
C SER A 182 13.07 -6.60 0.47
N GLU A 183 13.13 -7.58 1.38
CA GLU A 183 12.10 -8.62 1.52
C GLU A 183 10.70 -8.01 1.73
N GLY A 184 9.85 -8.09 0.69
CA GLY A 184 8.50 -7.55 0.69
C GLY A 184 8.40 -6.02 0.58
N VAL A 185 9.50 -5.36 0.21
CA VAL A 185 9.55 -3.93 -0.13
C VAL A 185 9.92 -3.81 -1.60
N ASP A 186 9.00 -3.27 -2.39
CA ASP A 186 9.21 -3.01 -3.80
C ASP A 186 9.04 -1.53 -4.11
N GLN A 187 9.72 -1.05 -5.14
CA GLN A 187 9.61 0.32 -5.61
C GLN A 187 9.62 0.35 -7.15
N PRO A 188 8.80 1.19 -7.81
CA PRO A 188 8.93 1.38 -9.25
C PRO A 188 10.29 1.97 -9.63
N ASP A 189 10.92 1.45 -10.69
CA ASP A 189 12.22 1.94 -11.19
C ASP A 189 12.28 3.45 -11.50
N SER A 190 11.13 4.05 -11.81
CA SER A 190 10.98 5.47 -12.09
C SER A 190 10.91 6.36 -10.82
N MET A 191 10.87 5.76 -9.63
CA MET A 191 10.81 6.50 -8.36
C MET A 191 12.22 6.78 -7.81
N PRO A 192 12.40 7.85 -7.02
CA PRO A 192 13.66 8.13 -6.34
C PRO A 192 14.05 6.97 -5.42
N ARG A 193 15.27 6.45 -5.61
CA ARG A 193 15.70 5.21 -4.94
C ARG A 193 15.67 5.34 -3.42
N LEU A 194 15.22 4.27 -2.76
CA LEU A 194 15.24 4.14 -1.30
C LEU A 194 16.60 3.62 -0.80
N ASP A 195 17.68 4.34 -1.12
CA ASP A 195 19.08 3.90 -0.89
C ASP A 195 19.41 3.62 0.58
N TRP A 196 18.62 4.15 1.52
CA TRP A 196 18.79 3.96 2.96
C TRP A 196 18.18 2.65 3.49
N LEU A 197 17.52 1.87 2.63
CA LEU A 197 16.95 0.56 2.98
C LEU A 197 17.84 -0.62 2.53
N GLU A 198 18.95 -0.36 1.83
CA GLU A 198 19.96 -1.35 1.41
C GLU A 198 20.80 -1.87 2.60
#